data_AF-A0A953Z5R6-F1
#
_entry.id   AF-A0A953Z5R6-F1
#
_cell.length_a   1.000
_cell.length_b   1.000
_cell.length_c   1.000
_cell.angle_alpha   90.00
_cell.angle_beta   90.00
_cell.angle_gamma   90.00
#
_symmetry.space_group_name_H-M   'P 1'
#
loop_
_entity.id
_entity.type
_entity.pdbx_description
1 polymer ?
#
loop_
_entity_poly.entity_id
_entity_poly.type
_entity_poly.pdbx_seq_one_letter_code
_entity_poly.pdbx_strand_id
1 'polypeptide(L)' 'MKNWKLILIAAGLLFVAVAVIQNTEEVVTKLLIFEVRMPRAVLLFATFAVGFVVGVVVTLRAKRSEPARTEPTS' A
#
# COMPACT_ATOMS: atom_id res chain seq x y z
N MET A 1 -18.73 -4.16 -21.52
CA MET A 1 -17.62 -4.31 -20.56
C MET A 1 -17.34 -3.06 -19.70
N LYS A 2 -18.27 -2.09 -19.56
CA LYS A 2 -17.99 -0.81 -18.87
C LYS A 2 -18.25 -0.87 -17.35
N ASN A 3 -19.06 -1.82 -16.90
CA ASN A 3 -19.49 -1.91 -15.49
C ASN A 3 -18.60 -2.84 -14.65
N TRP A 4 -17.73 -3.64 -15.28
CA TRP A 4 -16.85 -4.57 -14.57
C TRP A 4 -15.83 -3.84 -13.69
N LYS A 5 -15.30 -2.71 -14.15
CA LYS A 5 -14.39 -1.87 -13.36
C LYS A 5 -15.06 -1.37 -12.07
N LEU A 6 -16.33 -0.96 -12.18
CA LEU A 6 -17.13 -0.54 -11.03
C LEU A 6 -17.38 -1.68 -10.05
N ILE A 7 -17.70 -2.88 -10.56
CA ILE A 7 -17.88 -4.08 -9.74
C ILE A 7 -16.58 -4.43 -8.99
N LEU A 8 -15.43 -4.39 -9.67
CA LEU A 8 -14.13 -4.63 -9.03
C LEU A 8 -13.80 -3.59 -7.96
N ILE A 9 -14.05 -2.31 -8.23
CA ILE A 9 -13.83 -1.25 -7.25
C ILE A 9 -14.74 -1.43 -6.04
N ALA A 10 -16.04 -1.70 -6.26
CA ALA A 10 -16.99 -1.92 -5.18
C ALA A 10 -16.64 -3.16 -4.34
N ALA A 11 -16.23 -4.26 -4.99
CA ALA A 11 -15.76 -5.47 -4.32
C ALA A 11 -14.49 -5.22 -3.50
N GLY A 12 -13.52 -4.46 -4.05
CA GLY A 12 -12.32 -4.05 -3.34
C GLY A 12 -12.64 -3.19 -2.12
N LEU A 13 -13.54 -2.23 -2.25
CA LEU A 13 -13.97 -1.37 -1.14
C LEU A 13 -14.65 -2.17 -0.03
N LEU A 14 -15.53 -3.10 -0.41
CA LEU A 14 -16.20 -3.99 0.53
C LEU A 14 -15.20 -4.89 1.25
N PHE A 15 -14.22 -5.43 0.54
CA PHE A 15 -13.15 -6.25 1.12
C PHE A 15 -12.33 -5.45 2.15
N VAL A 16 -11.96 -4.21 1.83
CA VAL A 16 -11.27 -3.32 2.76
C VAL A 16 -12.13 -3.05 4.01
N ALA A 17 -13.41 -2.76 3.84
CA ALA A 17 -14.31 -2.51 4.97
C ALA A 17 -14.42 -3.73 5.90
N VAL A 18 -14.59 -4.93 5.33
CA VAL A 18 -14.63 -6.18 6.09
C VAL A 18 -13.32 -6.45 6.79
N ALA A 19 -12.19 -6.26 6.09
CA ALA A 19 -10.86 -6.43 6.68
C ALA A 19 -10.66 -5.49 7.88
N VAL A 20 -11.08 -4.22 7.80
CA VAL A 20 -10.96 -3.27 8.91
C VAL A 20 -11.82 -3.68 10.11
N ILE A 21 -13.09 -4.00 9.87
CA ILE A 21 -14.04 -4.35 10.95
C ILE A 21 -13.62 -5.64 11.65
N GLN A 22 -13.22 -6.67 10.89
CA GLN A 22 -12.80 -7.95 11.46
C GLN A 22 -11.43 -7.89 12.15
N ASN A 23 -10.53 -7.00 11.74
CA ASN A 23 -9.19 -6.86 12.33
C ASN A 23 -9.14 -5.84 13.49
N THR A 24 -10.23 -5.68 14.23
CA THR A 24 -10.25 -4.84 15.45
C THR A 24 -9.69 -5.54 16.68
N GLU A 25 -9.42 -6.84 16.59
CA GLU A 25 -8.75 -7.59 17.67
C GLU A 25 -7.41 -6.94 18.03
N GLU A 26 -7.15 -6.81 19.33
CA GLU A 26 -5.90 -6.25 19.83
C GLU A 26 -4.73 -7.20 19.54
N VAL A 27 -3.64 -6.64 19.02
CA VAL A 27 -2.37 -7.34 18.86
C VAL A 27 -1.30 -6.65 19.68
N VAL A 28 -0.54 -7.45 20.42
CA VAL A 28 0.66 -6.99 21.14
C VAL A 28 1.84 -7.12 20.20
N THR A 29 2.40 -5.99 19.79
CA THR A 29 3.60 -5.96 18.96
C THR A 29 4.83 -5.58 19.76
N LYS A 30 5.88 -6.40 19.64
CA LYS A 30 7.18 -6.15 20.27
C LYS A 30 8.11 -5.52 19.24
N LEU A 31 8.33 -4.22 19.36
CA LEU A 31 9.25 -3.44 18.55
C LEU A 31 10.59 -3.33 19.29
N LEU A 32 11.50 -4.29 19.06
CA LEU A 32 12.89 -4.39 19.56
C LEU A 32 13.08 -4.35 21.10
N ILE A 33 12.53 -3.35 21.79
CA ILE A 33 12.51 -3.15 23.25
C ILE A 33 11.16 -2.60 23.76
N PHE A 34 10.24 -2.27 22.85
CA PHE A 34 8.99 -1.59 23.16
C PHE A 34 7.79 -2.48 22.85
N GLU A 35 6.80 -2.52 23.75
CA GLU A 35 5.56 -3.26 23.52
C GLU A 35 4.43 -2.27 23.22
N VAL A 36 3.88 -2.34 22.00
CA VAL A 36 2.73 -1.54 21.59
C VAL A 36 1.52 -2.46 21.45
N ARG A 37 0.46 -2.13 22.17
CA ARG A 37 -0.86 -2.75 21.98
C ARG A 37 -1.67 -1.86 21.04
N MET A 38 -2.08 -2.42 19.92
CA MET A 38 -2.93 -1.71 18.95
C MET A 38 -3.87 -2.70 18.26
N PRO A 39 -5.01 -2.22 17.72
CA PRO A 39 -5.85 -3.06 16.88
C PRO A 39 -5.08 -3.57 15.64
N ARG A 40 -5.30 -4.81 15.21
CA ARG A 40 -4.63 -5.38 14.02
C ARG A 40 -4.80 -4.54 12.76
N ALA A 41 -5.96 -3.91 12.57
CA ALA A 41 -6.23 -3.05 11.44
C ALA A 41 -5.26 -1.86 11.38
N VAL A 42 -4.90 -1.27 12.55
CA VAL A 42 -3.93 -0.17 12.64
C VAL A 42 -2.55 -0.65 12.19
N LEU A 43 -2.12 -1.83 12.63
CA LEU A 43 -0.85 -2.41 12.22
C LEU A 43 -0.81 -2.71 10.72
N LEU A 44 -1.88 -3.28 10.16
CA LEU A 44 -1.97 -3.58 8.73
C LEU A 44 -1.92 -2.30 7.88
N PHE A 45 -2.66 -1.26 8.28
CA PHE A 45 -2.62 0.02 7.58
C PHE A 45 -1.25 0.69 7.70
N ALA A 46 -0.62 0.66 8.89
CA ALA A 46 0.69 1.25 9.09
C ALA A 46 1.77 0.56 8.23
N THR A 47 1.78 -0.78 8.24
CA THR A 47 2.73 -1.56 7.42
C THR A 47 2.49 -1.36 5.93
N PHE A 48 1.24 -1.36 5.48
CA PHE A 48 0.88 -1.03 4.09
C PHE A 48 1.32 0.38 3.70
N ALA A 49 1.04 1.38 4.52
CA ALA A 49 1.40 2.78 4.25
C ALA A 49 2.91 2.95 4.12
N VAL A 50 3.69 2.36 5.04
CA VAL A 50 5.16 2.40 4.98
C VAL A 50 5.67 1.74 3.68
N GLY A 51 5.19 0.52 3.38
CA GLY A 51 5.59 -0.18 2.15
C GLY A 51 5.21 0.58 0.89
N PHE A 52 4.02 1.18 0.85
CA PHE A 52 3.55 1.99 -0.27
C PHE A 52 4.40 3.25 -0.47
N VAL A 53 4.66 4.01 0.60
CA VAL A 53 5.51 5.21 0.53
C VAL A 53 6.91 4.85 0.03
N VAL A 54 7.50 3.78 0.57
CA VAL A 54 8.82 3.29 0.11
C VAL A 54 8.77 2.93 -1.37
N GLY A 55 7.78 2.16 -1.81
CA GLY A 55 7.62 1.76 -3.21
C GLY A 55 7.44 2.95 -4.16
N VAL A 56 6.64 3.94 -3.77
CA VAL A 56 6.46 5.20 -4.52
C VAL A 56 7.78 5.95 -4.63
N VAL A 57 8.48 6.15 -3.52
CA VAL A 57 9.77 6.86 -3.51
C VAL A 57 10.80 6.17 -4.40
N VAL A 58 10.91 4.83 -4.31
CA VAL A 58 11.82 4.04 -5.15
C VAL A 58 11.48 4.19 -6.62
N THR A 59 10.20 4.09 -6.99
CA THR A 59 9.74 4.20 -8.38
C THR A 59 10.00 5.60 -8.95
N LEU A 60 9.72 6.65 -8.17
CA LEU A 60 9.97 8.03 -8.58
C LEU A 60 11.48 8.30 -8.80
N ARG A 61 12.35 7.69 -7.99
CA ARG A 61 13.80 7.77 -8.17
C ARG A 61 14.28 6.98 -9.39
N ALA A 62 13.72 5.79 -9.63
CA ALA A 62 14.05 4.97 -10.79
C ALA A 62 13.65 5.64 -12.11
N LYS A 63 12.44 6.23 -12.19
CA LYS A 63 11.93 6.92 -13.39
C LYS A 63 12.75 8.15 -13.77
N ARG A 64 13.46 8.76 -12.81
CA ARG A 64 14.32 9.94 -13.05
C ARG A 64 15.66 9.59 -13.73
N SER A 65 15.94 8.30 -13.91
CA SER A 65 17.22 7.80 -14.43
C SER A 65 17.14 7.34 -15.89
N GLU A 66 16.01 7.51 -16.57
CA GLU A 66 15.93 7.31 -18.03
C GLU A 66 16.61 8.51 -18.72
N PRO A 67 17.84 8.34 -19.26
CA PRO A 67 18.48 9.40 -20.03
C PRO A 67 17.67 9.54 -21.32
N ALA A 68 17.33 10.77 -21.69
CA ALA A 68 16.77 11.08 -22.99
C ALA A 68 17.64 10.40 -24.07
N ARG A 69 17.08 9.36 -24.70
CA ARG A 69 17.68 8.65 -25.81
C ARG A 69 17.96 9.70 -26.88
N THR A 70 19.23 10.10 -27.01
CA THR A 70 19.72 10.95 -28.08
C THR A 70 19.29 10.33 -29.40
N GLU A 71 18.44 11.05 -30.14
CA GLU A 71 18.14 10.75 -31.54
C GLU A 71 19.46 10.63 -32.30
N PRO A 72 19.73 9.52 -33.00
CA PRO A 72 20.75 9.53 -34.03
C PRO A 72 20.16 10.30 -35.20
N THR A 73 20.63 11.53 -35.39
CA THR A 73 20.50 12.25 -36.65
C THR A 73 21.15 11.41 -37.76
N SER A 74 20.33 11.05 -38.74
CA SER A 74 20.58 10.91 -40.18
C SER A 74 21.88 10.25 -40.64
#